data_AF-A0A0R2LNR0-F1
#
_entry.id   AF-A0A0R2LNR0-F1
#
_cell.length_a   1.000
_cell.length_b   1.000
_cell.length_c   1.000
_cell.angle_alpha   90.00
_cell.angle_beta   90.00
_cell.angle_gamma   90.00
#
_symmetry.space_group_name_H-M   'P 1'
#
loop_
_entity.id
_entity.type
_entity.pdbx_description
1 polymer ?
#
loop_
_entity_poly.entity_id
_entity_poly.type
_entity_poly.pdbx_seq_one_letter_code
_entity_poly.pdbx_strand_id
1 'polypeptide(L)'
;MNKEQSKTVIFQPDGSVDTFKQESVVSTSSRLQNYNEQLKDSLNSGIAFTELLDRLINTSDPHELLDSAMQLISYRLNSAFLVFPQQYSRSDFYLIFLSRLLQQHNSDQLILQSSEHNHELYQEFPGINNQGYFVFQVDPVNEGGAYYVEKQNGAQLFYLNFAKHIVKFNAAAITSLLVENYHEKFVYPTVRKFVLLLIKMGKFFKEDFGFDVDFNILDQSNSAVYAIIKSDIPQEALDKLFVVASRAGYMLQTGPKGEAILDLKSGLVVTFGTEHQLIGNKKEQWAINVKDREATLSWFDLLFNYDFIRDWYLDNINTLEIQVDPRYFN
;
A
#
# COMPACT_ATOMS: atom_id res chain seq x y z
N MET A 1 -17.57 -47.11 39.98
CA MET A 1 -18.43 -45.90 40.09
C MET A 1 -17.73 -44.78 39.33
N ASN A 2 -17.95 -44.66 38.01
CA ASN A 2 -17.39 -43.57 37.20
C ASN A 2 -18.48 -42.51 37.06
N LYS A 3 -18.28 -41.34 37.67
CA LYS A 3 -19.10 -40.15 37.37
C LYS A 3 -18.69 -39.67 35.98
N GLU A 4 -19.52 -39.96 34.98
CA GLU A 4 -19.48 -39.20 33.73
C GLU A 4 -19.76 -37.73 34.08
N GLN A 5 -18.73 -36.89 33.96
CA GLN A 5 -18.91 -35.45 33.94
C GLN A 5 -19.68 -35.11 32.67
N SER A 6 -20.97 -34.81 32.81
CA SER A 6 -21.80 -34.33 31.71
C SER A 6 -21.22 -33.04 31.17
N LYS A 7 -20.57 -33.12 30.01
CA LYS A 7 -20.08 -31.94 29.28
C LYS A 7 -21.29 -31.12 28.84
N THR A 8 -21.40 -29.89 29.32
CA THR A 8 -22.40 -28.95 28.81
C THR A 8 -22.02 -28.60 27.38
N VAL A 9 -22.93 -28.85 26.44
CA VAL A 9 -22.77 -28.42 25.05
C VAL A 9 -23.25 -26.97 24.95
N ILE A 10 -22.38 -26.07 24.51
CA ILE A 10 -22.74 -24.69 24.17
C ILE A 10 -23.08 -24.69 22.67
N PHE A 11 -24.29 -24.26 22.34
CA PHE A 11 -24.68 -24.02 20.95
C PHE A 11 -24.24 -22.61 20.57
N GLN A 12 -23.29 -22.49 19.64
CA GLN A 12 -22.91 -21.20 19.09
C GLN A 12 -23.84 -20.79 17.93
N PRO A 13 -24.14 -19.49 17.75
CA PRO A 13 -25.00 -18.99 16.67
C PRO A 13 -24.49 -19.29 15.26
N ASP A 14 -23.17 -19.49 15.10
CA ASP A 14 -22.54 -19.82 13.81
C ASP A 14 -22.50 -21.32 13.50
N GLY A 15 -23.07 -22.15 14.40
CA GLY A 15 -23.06 -23.61 14.28
C GLY A 15 -21.74 -24.29 14.63
N SER A 16 -20.74 -23.53 15.09
CA SER A 16 -19.47 -24.10 15.57
C SER A 16 -19.62 -24.71 16.97
N VAL A 17 -18.79 -25.71 17.26
CA VAL A 17 -18.78 -26.41 18.56
C VAL A 17 -17.42 -26.20 19.20
N ASP A 18 -17.21 -25.08 19.88
CA ASP A 18 -16.05 -24.97 20.77
C ASP A 18 -16.32 -25.75 22.06
N THR A 19 -15.46 -26.74 22.31
CA THR A 19 -15.41 -27.43 23.60
C THR A 19 -14.75 -26.56 24.65
N PHE A 20 -15.48 -25.56 25.16
CA PHE A 20 -15.09 -24.91 26.41
C PHE A 20 -15.18 -25.92 27.55
N LYS A 21 -14.06 -26.22 28.21
CA LYS A 21 -14.07 -26.90 29.51
C LYS A 21 -14.57 -25.90 30.56
N GLN A 22 -15.88 -25.80 30.72
CA GLN A 22 -16.47 -25.08 31.84
C GLN A 22 -16.48 -26.02 33.05
N GLU A 23 -15.83 -25.60 34.14
CA GLU A 23 -16.02 -26.24 35.45
C GLU A 23 -17.51 -26.28 35.79
N SER A 24 -17.94 -27.35 36.45
CA SER A 24 -19.35 -27.69 36.66
C SER A 24 -20.14 -26.55 37.30
N VAL A 25 -20.87 -25.78 36.50
CA VAL A 25 -21.82 -24.76 36.98
C VAL A 25 -23.01 -25.46 37.63
N VAL A 26 -23.19 -25.22 38.92
CA VAL A 26 -23.93 -26.07 39.89
C VAL A 26 -25.47 -25.89 39.86
N SER A 27 -26.05 -24.94 39.10
CA SER A 27 -27.53 -24.79 39.03
C SER A 27 -28.06 -24.21 37.70
N THR A 28 -29.32 -24.50 37.36
CA THR A 28 -30.04 -23.93 36.19
C THR A 28 -30.08 -22.40 36.23
N SER A 29 -30.30 -21.81 37.40
CA SER A 29 -30.31 -20.35 37.58
C SER A 29 -28.95 -19.73 37.24
N SER A 30 -27.85 -20.37 37.64
CA SER A 30 -26.50 -19.92 37.31
C SER A 30 -26.21 -19.99 35.80
N ARG A 31 -26.76 -20.98 35.10
CA ARG A 31 -26.64 -21.08 33.63
C ARG A 31 -27.42 -19.96 32.91
N LEU A 32 -28.64 -19.67 33.36
CA LEU A 32 -29.45 -18.59 32.79
C LEU A 32 -28.86 -17.20 33.05
N GLN A 33 -28.28 -17.00 34.25
CA GLN A 33 -27.56 -15.77 34.57
C GLN A 33 -26.34 -15.59 33.67
N ASN A 34 -25.50 -16.64 33.54
CA ASN A 34 -24.31 -16.60 32.69
C ASN A 34 -24.66 -16.29 31.23
N TYR A 35 -25.67 -16.97 30.67
CA TYR A 35 -26.16 -16.67 29.32
C TYR A 35 -26.60 -15.20 29.14
N ASN A 36 -27.37 -14.67 30.10
CA ASN A 36 -27.81 -13.29 30.06
C ASN A 36 -26.66 -12.27 30.19
N GLU A 37 -25.64 -12.58 31.01
CA GLU A 37 -24.42 -11.77 31.12
C GLU A 37 -23.64 -11.78 29.80
N GLN A 38 -23.43 -12.94 29.18
CA GLN A 38 -22.74 -13.06 27.89
C GLN A 38 -23.47 -12.32 26.75
N LEU A 39 -24.80 -12.33 26.77
CA LEU A 39 -25.60 -11.57 25.80
C LEU A 39 -25.41 -10.05 26.01
N LYS A 40 -25.43 -9.58 27.27
CA LYS A 40 -25.16 -8.18 27.60
C LYS A 40 -23.76 -7.76 27.18
N ASP A 41 -22.76 -8.59 27.45
CA ASP A 41 -21.37 -8.32 27.06
C ASP A 41 -21.23 -8.23 25.53
N SER A 42 -21.91 -9.12 24.80
CA SER A 42 -21.90 -9.09 23.32
C SER A 42 -22.57 -7.84 22.77
N LEU A 43 -23.68 -7.38 23.36
CA LEU A 43 -24.33 -6.13 22.98
C LEU A 43 -23.46 -4.91 23.31
N ASN A 44 -22.83 -4.89 24.48
CA ASN A 44 -21.90 -3.84 24.88
C ASN A 44 -20.68 -3.77 23.93
N SER A 45 -20.18 -4.91 23.47
CA SER A 45 -19.12 -4.96 22.44
C SER A 45 -19.60 -4.35 21.11
N GLY A 46 -20.85 -4.60 20.71
CA GLY A 46 -21.44 -3.94 19.55
C GLY A 46 -21.53 -2.41 19.70
N ILE A 47 -21.90 -1.91 20.88
CA ILE A 47 -21.93 -0.47 21.17
C ILE A 47 -20.53 0.12 21.07
N ALA A 48 -19.54 -0.49 21.72
CA ALA A 48 -18.14 -0.03 21.68
C ALA A 48 -17.58 -0.03 20.25
N PHE A 49 -17.92 -1.03 19.44
CA PHE A 49 -17.59 -1.04 18.02
C PHE A 49 -18.19 0.15 17.26
N THR A 50 -19.47 0.46 17.47
CA THR A 50 -20.10 1.61 16.82
C THR A 50 -19.49 2.93 17.25
N GLU A 51 -19.10 3.07 18.53
CA GLU A 51 -18.40 4.27 19.00
C GLU A 51 -17.03 4.47 18.32
N LEU A 52 -16.28 3.38 18.10
CA LEU A 52 -15.02 3.44 17.35
C LEU A 52 -15.25 3.81 15.88
N LEU A 53 -16.29 3.25 15.26
CA LEU A 53 -16.65 3.58 13.88
C LEU A 53 -17.10 5.04 13.74
N ASP A 54 -17.90 5.54 14.69
CA ASP A 54 -18.33 6.94 14.72
C ASP A 54 -17.13 7.89 14.85
N ARG A 55 -16.12 7.54 15.67
CA ARG A 55 -14.88 8.32 15.76
C ARG A 55 -14.10 8.29 14.45
N LEU A 56 -13.91 7.12 13.84
CA LEU A 56 -13.23 6.98 12.55
C LEU A 56 -13.89 7.85 11.46
N ILE A 57 -15.22 7.87 11.41
CA ILE A 57 -15.98 8.60 10.39
C ILE A 57 -16.00 10.11 10.66
N ASN A 58 -16.11 10.54 11.91
CA ASN A 58 -16.44 11.94 12.22
C ASN A 58 -15.28 12.76 12.77
N THR A 59 -14.19 12.14 13.25
CA THR A 59 -13.07 12.90 13.82
C THR A 59 -12.34 13.73 12.77
N SER A 60 -11.86 14.88 13.22
CA SER A 60 -10.94 15.76 12.50
C SER A 60 -9.54 15.74 13.10
N ASP A 61 -9.34 15.02 14.21
CA ASP A 61 -8.02 14.82 14.81
C ASP A 61 -7.33 13.65 14.10
N PRO A 62 -6.14 13.85 13.51
CA PRO A 62 -5.43 12.77 12.83
C PRO A 62 -5.10 11.60 13.76
N HIS A 63 -4.65 11.86 14.99
CA HIS A 63 -4.27 10.79 15.91
C HIS A 63 -5.47 9.96 16.35
N GLU A 64 -6.63 10.59 16.58
CA GLU A 64 -7.87 9.86 16.84
C GLU A 64 -8.30 9.03 15.63
N LEU A 65 -8.10 9.54 14.40
CA LEU A 65 -8.41 8.81 13.17
C LEU A 65 -7.58 7.52 13.07
N LEU A 66 -6.26 7.63 13.28
CA LEU A 66 -5.34 6.49 13.22
C LEU A 66 -5.60 5.49 14.35
N ASP A 67 -5.77 5.96 15.58
CA ASP A 67 -6.04 5.10 16.74
C ASP A 67 -7.36 4.34 16.56
N SER A 68 -8.43 5.01 16.11
CA SER A 68 -9.72 4.37 15.84
C SER A 68 -9.61 3.29 14.76
N ALA A 69 -8.86 3.55 13.68
CA ALA A 69 -8.61 2.56 12.64
C ALA A 69 -7.85 1.33 13.18
N MET A 70 -6.79 1.55 13.95
CA MET A 70 -5.99 0.46 14.55
C MET A 70 -6.83 -0.41 15.49
N GLN A 71 -7.67 0.20 16.31
CA GLN A 71 -8.58 -0.53 17.20
C GLN A 71 -9.62 -1.32 16.40
N LEU A 72 -10.22 -0.75 15.34
CA LEU A 72 -11.20 -1.43 14.49
C LEU A 72 -10.62 -2.62 13.73
N ILE A 73 -9.39 -2.50 13.21
CA ILE A 73 -8.69 -3.59 12.49
C ILE A 73 -8.45 -4.80 13.39
N SER A 74 -8.17 -4.57 14.67
CA SER A 74 -7.94 -5.62 15.66
C SER A 74 -9.23 -6.08 16.37
N TYR A 75 -10.34 -5.35 16.18
CA TYR A 75 -11.60 -5.59 16.88
C TYR A 75 -12.22 -6.94 16.50
N ARG A 76 -12.76 -7.64 17.50
CA ARG A 76 -13.56 -8.86 17.30
C ARG A 76 -15.00 -8.56 17.73
N LEU A 77 -15.85 -8.27 16.75
CA LEU A 77 -17.24 -7.91 16.98
C LEU A 77 -18.10 -9.13 17.32
N ASN A 78 -17.91 -10.23 16.61
CA ASN A 78 -18.66 -11.47 16.85
C ASN A 78 -18.18 -12.16 18.11
N SER A 79 -19.13 -12.78 18.81
CA SER A 79 -18.87 -13.65 19.95
C SER A 79 -19.49 -15.03 19.72
N ALA A 80 -19.17 -15.97 20.61
CA ALA A 80 -19.81 -17.28 20.64
C ALA A 80 -21.32 -17.23 20.94
N PHE A 81 -21.89 -16.05 21.23
CA PHE A 81 -23.29 -15.86 21.62
C PHE A 81 -24.07 -14.92 20.70
N LEU A 82 -23.37 -14.05 19.95
CA LEU A 82 -23.98 -13.12 19.01
C LEU A 82 -23.08 -12.94 17.79
N VAL A 83 -23.67 -13.14 16.61
CA VAL A 83 -23.05 -12.84 15.31
C VAL A 83 -23.80 -11.67 14.70
N PHE A 84 -23.07 -10.61 14.36
CA PHE A 84 -23.63 -9.43 13.72
C PHE A 84 -23.77 -9.66 12.21
N PRO A 85 -24.93 -9.35 11.60
CA PRO A 85 -25.22 -9.72 10.22
C PRO A 85 -24.48 -8.86 9.18
N GLN A 86 -24.08 -7.63 9.54
CA GLN A 86 -23.25 -6.79 8.69
C GLN A 86 -22.00 -6.35 9.46
N GLN A 87 -20.85 -6.57 8.84
CA GLN A 87 -19.56 -6.17 9.39
C GLN A 87 -18.62 -5.83 8.25
N TYR A 88 -17.88 -4.75 8.42
CA TYR A 88 -16.71 -4.48 7.59
C TYR A 88 -15.62 -5.49 7.93
N SER A 89 -14.92 -5.95 6.91
CA SER A 89 -13.72 -6.77 7.07
C SER A 89 -12.56 -5.93 7.61
N ARG A 90 -11.50 -6.58 8.07
CA ARG A 90 -10.28 -5.89 8.50
C ARG A 90 -9.67 -5.02 7.39
N SER A 91 -9.70 -5.50 6.15
CA SER A 91 -9.24 -4.76 4.97
C SER A 91 -10.06 -3.50 4.71
N ASP A 92 -11.37 -3.54 4.96
CA ASP A 92 -12.26 -2.40 4.72
C ASP A 92 -11.91 -1.22 5.63
N PHE A 93 -11.46 -1.46 6.86
CA PHE A 93 -11.04 -0.38 7.77
C PHE A 93 -9.80 0.39 7.29
N TYR A 94 -8.88 -0.27 6.57
CA TYR A 94 -7.78 0.44 5.91
C TYR A 94 -8.28 1.35 4.79
N LEU A 95 -9.28 0.90 4.01
CA LEU A 95 -9.89 1.72 2.95
C LEU A 95 -10.65 2.91 3.54
N ILE A 96 -11.45 2.68 4.59
CA ILE A 96 -12.19 3.76 5.27
C ILE A 96 -11.20 4.77 5.85
N PHE A 97 -10.14 4.32 6.53
CA PHE A 97 -9.09 5.19 7.04
C PHE A 97 -8.48 6.04 5.93
N LEU A 98 -8.07 5.41 4.81
CA LEU A 98 -7.43 6.11 3.70
C LEU A 98 -8.37 7.14 3.06
N SER A 99 -9.65 6.80 2.89
CA SER A 99 -10.67 7.73 2.39
C SER A 99 -10.85 8.92 3.34
N ARG A 100 -10.87 8.68 4.66
CA ARG A 100 -11.00 9.73 5.67
C ARG A 100 -9.77 10.63 5.73
N LEU A 101 -8.57 10.07 5.65
CA LEU A 101 -7.32 10.82 5.57
C LEU A 101 -7.35 11.78 4.37
N LEU A 102 -7.72 11.28 3.19
CA LEU A 102 -7.82 12.11 1.99
C LEU A 102 -8.87 13.21 2.12
N GLN A 103 -10.01 12.91 2.73
CA GLN A 103 -11.07 13.88 2.96
C GLN A 103 -10.63 14.99 3.92
N GLN A 104 -9.89 14.68 4.99
CA GLN A 104 -9.33 15.68 5.90
C GLN A 104 -8.39 16.67 5.19
N HIS A 105 -7.73 16.22 4.11
CA HIS A 105 -6.87 17.04 3.26
C HIS A 105 -7.58 17.63 2.02
N ASN A 106 -8.92 17.56 1.94
CA ASN A 106 -9.72 18.00 0.78
C ASN A 106 -9.25 17.37 -0.56
N SER A 107 -8.83 16.11 -0.51
CA SER A 107 -8.29 15.36 -1.64
C SER A 107 -9.23 14.22 -2.06
N ASP A 108 -10.47 14.57 -2.42
CA ASP A 108 -11.58 13.64 -2.74
C ASP A 108 -11.46 12.96 -4.11
N GLN A 109 -10.23 12.62 -4.52
CA GLN A 109 -9.97 12.01 -5.82
C GLN A 109 -10.27 10.51 -5.86
N LEU A 110 -10.48 9.85 -4.71
CA LEU A 110 -10.90 8.45 -4.65
C LEU A 110 -12.36 8.32 -4.28
N ILE A 111 -13.01 7.37 -4.95
CA ILE A 111 -14.41 7.03 -4.67
C ILE A 111 -14.41 5.70 -3.93
N LEU A 112 -14.90 5.70 -2.68
CA LEU A 112 -15.14 4.49 -1.92
C LEU A 112 -16.50 3.91 -2.31
N GLN A 113 -16.52 2.64 -2.68
CA GLN A 113 -17.71 1.90 -3.11
C GLN A 113 -17.84 0.61 -2.30
N SER A 114 -19.04 0.03 -2.33
CA SER A 114 -19.33 -1.27 -1.73
C SER A 114 -19.77 -2.27 -2.80
N SER A 115 -19.31 -3.51 -2.69
CA SER A 115 -19.72 -4.62 -3.55
C SER A 115 -20.59 -5.58 -2.75
N GLU A 116 -21.90 -5.60 -3.02
CA GLU A 116 -22.80 -6.59 -2.39
C GLU A 116 -22.44 -8.03 -2.82
N HIS A 117 -21.96 -8.22 -4.05
CA HIS A 117 -21.57 -9.53 -4.55
C HIS A 117 -20.36 -10.10 -3.81
N ASN A 118 -19.32 -9.28 -3.65
CA ASN A 118 -18.05 -9.71 -3.03
C ASN A 118 -18.03 -9.48 -1.51
N HIS A 119 -19.03 -8.81 -0.96
CA HIS A 119 -19.09 -8.42 0.46
C HIS A 119 -17.83 -7.68 0.93
N GLU A 120 -17.33 -6.75 0.11
CA GLU A 120 -16.11 -5.97 0.36
C GLU A 120 -16.31 -4.48 0.00
N LEU A 121 -15.55 -3.60 0.65
CA LEU A 121 -15.34 -2.24 0.16
C LEU A 121 -14.21 -2.22 -0.87
N TYR A 122 -14.29 -1.27 -1.79
CA TYR A 122 -13.22 -1.02 -2.75
C TYR A 122 -13.15 0.47 -3.11
N GLN A 123 -11.98 0.87 -3.61
CA GLN A 123 -11.74 2.22 -4.10
C GLN A 123 -11.60 2.24 -5.61
N GLU A 124 -12.26 3.20 -6.24
CA GLU A 124 -12.10 3.53 -7.65
C GLU A 124 -11.37 4.86 -7.81
N PHE A 125 -10.53 4.94 -8.84
CA PHE A 125 -9.90 6.18 -9.24
C PHE A 125 -10.51 6.70 -10.55
N PRO A 126 -11.10 7.91 -10.57
CA PRO A 126 -11.71 8.49 -11.75
C PRO A 126 -10.74 8.52 -12.93
N GLY A 127 -11.15 7.90 -14.04
CA GLY A 127 -10.38 7.87 -15.28
C GLY A 127 -9.56 6.59 -15.48
N ILE A 128 -9.36 5.77 -14.45
CA ILE A 128 -8.82 4.39 -14.58
C ILE A 128 -9.77 3.31 -14.04
N ASN A 129 -10.88 3.72 -13.45
CA ASN A 129 -11.89 2.88 -12.83
C ASN A 129 -12.51 1.81 -13.75
N ASN A 130 -12.44 1.98 -15.07
CA ASN A 130 -12.92 0.97 -16.03
C ASN A 130 -12.00 -0.25 -16.17
N GLN A 131 -10.76 -0.20 -15.65
CA GLN A 131 -9.80 -1.30 -15.76
C GLN A 131 -9.66 -2.11 -14.48
N GLY A 132 -10.02 -1.55 -13.34
CA GLY A 132 -9.85 -2.22 -12.08
C GLY A 132 -10.24 -1.33 -10.91
N TYR A 133 -10.30 -1.97 -9.75
CA TYR A 133 -10.55 -1.33 -8.48
C TYR A 133 -9.51 -1.77 -7.45
N PHE A 134 -9.37 -0.98 -6.41
CA PHE A 134 -8.33 -1.15 -5.42
C PHE A 134 -8.91 -1.57 -4.08
N VAL A 135 -8.24 -2.51 -3.43
CA VAL A 135 -8.61 -2.99 -2.09
C VAL A 135 -7.36 -3.07 -1.21
N PHE A 136 -7.56 -3.18 0.10
CA PHE A 136 -6.47 -3.64 0.97
C PHE A 136 -6.51 -5.16 1.12
N GLN A 137 -5.34 -5.78 1.17
CA GLN A 137 -5.15 -7.16 1.57
C GLN A 137 -4.30 -7.20 2.84
N VAL A 138 -4.87 -7.72 3.93
CA VAL A 138 -4.17 -7.80 5.22
C VAL A 138 -2.98 -8.75 5.11
N ASP A 139 -1.83 -8.32 5.64
CA ASP A 139 -0.65 -9.15 5.81
C ASP A 139 -0.88 -10.13 6.97
N PRO A 140 -0.89 -11.45 6.73
CA PRO A 140 -1.15 -12.42 7.78
C PRO A 140 0.04 -12.59 8.74
N VAL A 141 1.23 -12.12 8.38
CA VAL A 141 2.47 -12.31 9.14
C VAL A 141 2.76 -11.13 10.04
N ASN A 142 2.61 -9.90 9.54
CA ASN A 142 2.88 -8.69 10.33
C ASN A 142 1.57 -8.05 10.81
N GLU A 143 1.38 -8.04 12.12
CA GLU A 143 0.26 -7.34 12.74
C GLU A 143 0.22 -5.85 12.32
N GLY A 144 -0.98 -5.37 12.03
CA GLY A 144 -1.21 -4.00 11.55
C GLY A 144 -0.71 -3.74 10.12
N GLY A 145 -0.19 -4.74 9.42
CA GLY A 145 0.27 -4.66 8.03
C GLY A 145 -0.83 -4.97 7.01
N ALA A 146 -0.87 -4.21 5.92
CA ALA A 146 -1.71 -4.50 4.76
C ALA A 146 -1.09 -3.95 3.48
N TYR A 147 -1.42 -4.59 2.36
CA TYR A 147 -1.04 -4.19 1.01
C TYR A 147 -2.20 -3.48 0.33
N TYR A 148 -1.95 -2.36 -0.34
CA TYR A 148 -2.92 -1.74 -1.24
C TYR A 148 -2.76 -2.34 -2.64
N VAL A 149 -3.80 -2.99 -3.13
CA VAL A 149 -3.72 -3.94 -4.25
C VAL A 149 -4.72 -3.57 -5.35
N GLU A 150 -4.27 -3.59 -6.61
CA GLU A 150 -5.18 -3.63 -7.76
C GLU A 150 -5.76 -5.04 -7.88
N LYS A 151 -7.09 -5.17 -7.78
CA LYS A 151 -7.74 -6.48 -7.60
C LYS A 151 -7.61 -7.39 -8.82
N GLN A 152 -7.63 -6.85 -10.04
CA GLN A 152 -7.69 -7.66 -11.26
C GLN A 152 -6.40 -8.46 -11.49
N ASN A 153 -5.24 -7.86 -11.29
CA ASN A 153 -3.94 -8.49 -11.52
C ASN A 153 -3.14 -8.75 -10.23
N GLY A 154 -3.62 -8.31 -9.07
CA GLY A 154 -2.98 -8.53 -7.78
C GLY A 154 -1.75 -7.65 -7.53
N ALA A 155 -1.54 -6.60 -8.32
CA ALA A 155 -0.41 -5.69 -8.15
C ALA A 155 -0.48 -4.97 -6.80
N GLN A 156 0.46 -5.29 -5.91
CA GLN A 156 0.60 -4.70 -4.58
C GLN A 156 1.35 -3.37 -4.68
N LEU A 157 0.66 -2.25 -4.80
CA LEU A 157 1.25 -0.94 -5.09
C LEU A 157 2.07 -0.37 -3.93
N PHE A 158 1.60 -0.58 -2.70
CA PHE A 158 2.36 -0.23 -1.50
C PHE A 158 1.96 -1.09 -0.31
N TYR A 159 2.87 -1.15 0.65
CA TYR A 159 2.68 -1.77 1.95
C TYR A 159 2.51 -0.67 3.00
N LEU A 160 1.53 -0.84 3.88
CA LEU A 160 1.22 0.05 4.98
C LEU A 160 1.23 -0.76 6.27
N ASN A 161 1.92 -0.26 7.30
CA ASN A 161 1.83 -0.84 8.63
C ASN A 161 1.64 0.26 9.68
N PHE A 162 0.47 0.26 10.31
CA PHE A 162 0.12 1.26 11.33
C PHE A 162 0.96 1.12 12.60
N ALA A 163 1.19 -0.10 13.08
CA ALA A 163 1.97 -0.32 14.31
C ALA A 163 3.43 0.12 14.15
N LYS A 164 4.03 -0.17 12.99
CA LYS A 164 5.43 0.19 12.67
C LYS A 164 5.59 1.61 12.12
N HIS A 165 4.50 2.32 11.84
CA HIS A 165 4.50 3.66 11.25
C HIS A 165 5.30 3.72 9.93
N ILE A 166 5.04 2.78 9.01
CA ILE A 166 5.75 2.71 7.72
C ILE A 166 4.80 2.64 6.53
N VAL A 167 5.23 3.28 5.43
CA VAL A 167 4.68 3.09 4.09
C VAL A 167 5.82 2.80 3.13
N LYS A 168 5.74 1.71 2.37
CA LYS A 168 6.77 1.34 1.38
C LYS A 168 6.09 1.15 0.02
N PHE A 169 6.49 1.91 -0.99
CA PHE A 169 5.96 1.76 -2.36
C PHE A 169 6.70 0.65 -3.12
N ASN A 170 5.98 -0.10 -3.94
CA ASN A 170 6.50 -1.23 -4.69
C ASN A 170 6.76 -0.81 -6.14
N ALA A 171 8.03 -0.53 -6.47
CA ALA A 171 8.39 -0.10 -7.81
C ALA A 171 8.12 -1.14 -8.90
N ALA A 172 8.28 -2.42 -8.61
CA ALA A 172 8.01 -3.49 -9.59
C ALA A 172 6.51 -3.52 -9.93
N ALA A 173 5.63 -3.55 -8.93
CA ALA A 173 4.19 -3.56 -9.15
C ALA A 173 3.69 -2.27 -9.83
N ILE A 174 4.22 -1.11 -9.43
CA ILE A 174 3.89 0.19 -10.04
C ILE A 174 4.33 0.22 -11.51
N THR A 175 5.53 -0.26 -11.82
CA THR A 175 6.04 -0.30 -13.19
C THR A 175 5.18 -1.22 -14.06
N SER A 176 4.95 -2.46 -13.62
CA SER A 176 4.16 -3.41 -14.40
C SER A 176 2.71 -2.95 -14.59
N LEU A 177 2.07 -2.40 -13.55
CA LEU A 177 0.71 -1.89 -13.69
C LEU A 177 0.65 -0.63 -14.57
N LEU A 178 1.44 0.39 -14.25
CA LEU A 178 1.25 1.73 -14.79
C LEU A 178 2.02 1.99 -16.09
N VAL A 179 3.19 1.37 -16.25
CA VAL A 179 4.08 1.56 -17.41
C VAL A 179 3.87 0.48 -18.46
N GLU A 180 3.77 -0.80 -18.07
CA GLU A 180 3.57 -1.89 -19.05
C GLU A 180 2.10 -2.02 -19.47
N ASN A 181 1.18 -2.09 -18.51
CA ASN A 181 -0.23 -2.40 -18.80
C ASN A 181 -1.08 -1.16 -19.10
N TYR A 182 -0.97 -0.11 -18.29
CA TYR A 182 -1.86 1.06 -18.41
C TYR A 182 -1.42 2.08 -19.45
N HIS A 183 -0.15 2.07 -19.85
CA HIS A 183 0.39 2.97 -20.87
C HIS A 183 -0.40 2.89 -22.19
N GLU A 184 -0.75 1.69 -22.65
CA GLU A 184 -1.50 1.51 -23.91
C GLU A 184 -2.98 1.90 -23.78
N LYS A 185 -3.49 1.97 -22.55
CA LYS A 185 -4.92 2.13 -22.24
C LYS A 185 -5.28 3.55 -21.85
N PHE A 186 -4.34 4.30 -21.29
CA PHE A 186 -4.58 5.61 -20.71
C PHE A 186 -3.52 6.63 -21.12
N VAL A 187 -3.96 7.86 -21.30
CA VAL A 187 -3.05 8.98 -21.56
C VAL A 187 -2.31 9.39 -20.28
N TYR A 188 -1.08 9.88 -20.45
CA TYR A 188 -0.20 10.30 -19.35
C TYR A 188 -0.86 11.18 -18.29
N PRO A 189 -1.64 12.24 -18.63
CA PRO A 189 -2.25 13.09 -17.60
C PRO A 189 -3.19 12.33 -16.66
N THR A 190 -3.85 11.27 -17.12
CA THR A 190 -4.73 10.43 -16.29
C THR A 190 -3.91 9.58 -15.32
N VAL A 191 -2.91 8.86 -15.84
CA VAL A 191 -2.03 8.01 -15.02
C VAL A 191 -1.24 8.85 -14.02
N ARG A 192 -0.76 10.02 -14.44
CA ARG A 192 -0.03 10.94 -13.57
C ARG A 192 -0.89 11.45 -12.40
N LYS A 193 -2.18 11.71 -12.61
CA LYS A 193 -3.07 12.09 -11.49
C LYS A 193 -3.16 10.98 -10.44
N PHE A 194 -3.22 9.72 -10.87
CA PHE A 194 -3.22 8.57 -9.96
C PHE A 194 -1.89 8.47 -9.19
N VAL A 195 -0.76 8.62 -9.87
CA VAL A 195 0.55 8.63 -9.21
C VAL A 195 0.72 9.78 -8.23
N LEU A 196 0.28 10.99 -8.59
CA LEU A 196 0.30 12.13 -7.69
C LEU A 196 -0.59 11.92 -6.46
N LEU A 197 -1.71 11.21 -6.61
CA LEU A 197 -2.53 10.81 -5.48
C LEU A 197 -1.78 9.84 -4.55
N LEU A 198 -1.11 8.82 -5.09
CA LEU A 198 -0.28 7.90 -4.30
C LEU A 198 0.82 8.65 -3.53
N ILE A 199 1.51 9.58 -4.19
CA ILE A 199 2.51 10.44 -3.56
C ILE A 199 1.89 11.29 -2.45
N LYS A 200 0.70 11.88 -2.69
CA LYS A 200 -0.01 12.66 -1.66
C LYS A 200 -0.36 11.82 -0.44
N MET A 201 -0.87 10.60 -0.63
CA MET A 201 -1.15 9.69 0.49
C MET A 201 0.09 9.51 1.36
N GLY A 202 1.23 9.16 0.75
CA GLY A 202 2.48 9.02 1.49
C GLY A 202 2.92 10.31 2.18
N LYS A 203 2.72 11.48 1.56
CA LYS A 203 3.02 12.76 2.20
C LYS A 203 2.13 13.01 3.43
N PHE A 204 0.83 12.76 3.34
CA PHE A 204 -0.08 12.88 4.48
C PHE A 204 0.29 11.93 5.62
N PHE A 205 0.67 10.68 5.31
CA PHE A 205 1.19 9.76 6.32
C PHE A 205 2.43 10.31 7.06
N LYS A 206 3.35 10.92 6.32
CA LYS A 206 4.57 11.50 6.87
C LYS A 206 4.30 12.77 7.68
N GLU A 207 3.44 13.65 7.18
CA GLU A 207 3.15 14.96 7.75
C GLU A 207 2.27 14.88 9.00
N ASP A 208 1.21 14.05 8.96
CA ASP A 208 0.23 13.97 10.04
C ASP A 208 0.65 13.00 11.16
N PHE A 209 1.34 11.92 10.80
CA PHE A 209 1.62 10.80 11.73
C PHE A 209 3.10 10.51 11.91
N GLY A 210 4.00 11.18 11.16
CA GLY A 210 5.43 10.94 11.25
C GLY A 210 5.88 9.58 10.70
N PHE A 211 5.14 8.98 9.77
CA PHE A 211 5.51 7.69 9.19
C PHE A 211 6.83 7.76 8.40
N ASP A 212 7.60 6.67 8.45
CA ASP A 212 8.70 6.43 7.52
C ASP A 212 8.16 5.98 6.16
N VAL A 213 8.14 6.92 5.21
CA VAL A 213 7.60 6.72 3.87
C VAL A 213 8.72 6.63 2.86
N ASP A 214 8.83 5.47 2.22
CA ASP A 214 9.70 5.23 1.07
C ASP A 214 8.87 5.29 -0.22
N PHE A 215 8.92 6.44 -0.91
CA PHE A 215 8.24 6.66 -2.20
C PHE A 215 8.84 5.85 -3.35
N ASN A 216 10.04 5.28 -3.17
CA ASN A 216 10.73 4.45 -4.15
C ASN A 216 10.71 5.11 -5.56
N ILE A 217 10.30 4.40 -6.62
CA ILE A 217 10.24 4.91 -8.01
C ILE A 217 9.41 6.20 -8.19
N LEU A 218 8.55 6.54 -7.22
CA LEU A 218 7.70 7.73 -7.24
C LEU A 218 8.33 8.95 -6.54
N ASP A 219 9.50 8.81 -5.90
CA ASP A 219 10.15 9.94 -5.24
C ASP A 219 10.49 11.02 -6.27
N GLN A 220 10.07 12.26 -6.05
CA GLN A 220 10.28 13.40 -6.96
C GLN A 220 11.46 14.28 -6.53
N SER A 221 12.11 13.97 -5.41
CA SER A 221 13.25 14.74 -4.93
C SER A 221 14.41 14.65 -5.92
N ASN A 222 15.06 15.79 -6.20
CA ASN A 222 16.33 15.82 -6.94
C ASN A 222 17.48 15.05 -6.24
N SER A 223 17.31 14.71 -4.95
CA SER A 223 18.22 13.84 -4.19
C SER A 223 17.78 12.37 -4.18
N ALA A 224 16.69 12.01 -4.84
CA ALA A 224 16.20 10.64 -4.91
C ALA A 224 17.20 9.75 -5.65
N VAL A 225 17.37 8.54 -5.14
CA VAL A 225 18.28 7.54 -5.70
C VAL A 225 17.51 6.25 -5.87
N TYR A 226 17.25 5.88 -7.12
CA TYR A 226 16.53 4.66 -7.46
C TYR A 226 17.55 3.55 -7.68
N ALA A 227 17.88 2.82 -6.60
CA ALA A 227 18.81 1.70 -6.65
C ALA A 227 18.25 0.58 -7.55
N ILE A 228 19.07 0.02 -8.44
CA ILE A 228 18.66 -1.09 -9.33
C ILE A 228 19.00 -2.45 -8.73
N ILE A 229 18.30 -3.53 -9.12
CA ILE A 229 18.48 -4.87 -8.54
C ILE A 229 19.91 -5.43 -8.66
N LYS A 230 20.65 -5.02 -9.69
CA LYS A 230 22.05 -5.43 -9.89
C LYS A 230 23.02 -4.46 -9.24
N SER A 231 24.01 -4.98 -8.53
CA SER A 231 25.05 -4.17 -7.88
C SER A 231 26.24 -3.91 -8.78
N ASP A 232 26.40 -4.66 -9.87
CA ASP A 232 27.43 -4.48 -10.88
C ASP A 232 27.03 -3.47 -11.98
N ILE A 233 28.03 -3.00 -12.72
CA ILE A 233 27.82 -2.03 -13.81
C ILE A 233 26.91 -2.68 -14.86
N PRO A 234 25.76 -2.06 -15.20
CA PRO A 234 24.86 -2.59 -16.22
C PRO A 234 25.36 -2.22 -17.62
N GLN A 235 26.56 -2.68 -17.98
CA GLN A 235 27.29 -2.23 -19.18
C GLN A 235 26.47 -2.42 -20.47
N GLU A 236 25.91 -3.61 -20.67
CA GLU A 236 25.10 -3.90 -21.86
C GLU A 236 23.88 -2.97 -21.97
N ALA A 237 23.24 -2.65 -20.83
CA ALA A 237 22.11 -1.75 -20.81
C ALA A 237 22.55 -0.31 -21.13
N LEU A 238 23.68 0.17 -20.60
CA LEU A 238 24.21 1.50 -20.91
C LEU A 238 24.63 1.64 -22.38
N ASP A 239 25.23 0.61 -22.97
CA ASP A 239 25.59 0.59 -24.39
C ASP A 239 24.33 0.67 -25.28
N LYS A 240 23.28 -0.09 -24.94
CA LYS A 240 21.97 0.02 -25.60
C LYS A 240 21.38 1.42 -25.44
N LEU A 241 21.45 2.01 -24.24
CA LEU A 241 20.95 3.35 -23.96
C LEU A 241 21.62 4.39 -24.87
N PHE A 242 22.95 4.31 -25.03
CA PHE A 242 23.71 5.20 -25.91
C PHE A 242 23.16 5.19 -27.34
N VAL A 243 22.90 3.99 -27.89
CA VAL A 243 22.38 3.82 -29.25
C VAL A 243 20.96 4.37 -29.38
N VAL A 244 20.05 4.03 -28.47
CA VAL A 244 18.63 4.45 -28.57
C VAL A 244 18.45 5.93 -28.26
N ALA A 245 19.20 6.49 -27.30
CA ALA A 245 19.19 7.91 -26.98
C ALA A 245 19.67 8.74 -28.19
N SER A 246 20.75 8.33 -28.85
CA SER A 246 21.27 9.00 -30.04
C SER A 246 20.25 9.00 -31.18
N ARG A 247 19.55 7.88 -31.42
CA ARG A 247 18.46 7.78 -32.40
C ARG A 247 17.28 8.69 -32.06
N ALA A 248 16.98 8.87 -30.78
CA ALA A 248 15.96 9.77 -30.29
C ALA A 248 16.40 11.25 -30.26
N GLY A 249 17.65 11.55 -30.63
CA GLY A 249 18.19 12.92 -30.69
C GLY A 249 18.70 13.45 -29.35
N TYR A 250 19.02 12.56 -28.41
CA TYR A 250 19.60 12.88 -27.11
C TYR A 250 21.05 12.41 -27.02
N MET A 251 21.83 13.04 -26.14
CA MET A 251 23.24 12.71 -25.94
C MET A 251 23.44 12.08 -24.57
N LEU A 252 23.99 10.86 -24.58
CA LEU A 252 24.53 10.22 -23.39
C LEU A 252 26.03 10.50 -23.34
N GLN A 253 26.50 11.05 -22.22
CA GLN A 253 27.90 11.45 -22.04
C GLN A 253 28.45 10.96 -20.69
N THR A 254 29.76 10.83 -20.60
CA THR A 254 30.43 10.50 -19.34
C THR A 254 30.60 11.75 -18.48
N GLY A 255 30.12 11.68 -17.24
CA GLY A 255 30.26 12.70 -16.22
C GLY A 255 31.65 12.73 -15.57
N PRO A 256 31.92 13.75 -14.74
CA PRO A 256 33.23 13.97 -14.13
C PRO A 256 33.65 12.89 -13.13
N LYS A 257 32.72 12.09 -12.60
CA LYS A 257 32.98 10.98 -11.67
C LYS A 257 32.90 9.61 -12.36
N GLY A 258 32.80 9.57 -13.69
CA GLY A 258 32.66 8.35 -14.48
C GLY A 258 31.23 7.80 -14.55
N GLU A 259 30.25 8.57 -14.09
CA GLU A 259 28.82 8.30 -14.24
C GLU A 259 28.34 8.57 -15.68
N ALA A 260 27.23 7.97 -16.09
CA ALA A 260 26.61 8.28 -17.38
C ALA A 260 25.51 9.34 -17.19
N ILE A 261 25.57 10.41 -17.98
CA ILE A 261 24.64 11.54 -17.91
C ILE A 261 23.86 11.60 -19.23
N LEU A 262 22.54 11.50 -19.12
CA LEU A 262 21.59 11.72 -20.21
C LEU A 262 20.95 13.10 -20.03
N ASP A 263 21.30 14.04 -20.90
CA ASP A 263 20.72 15.37 -20.94
C ASP A 263 19.43 15.36 -21.75
N LEU A 264 18.31 15.58 -21.06
CA LEU A 264 16.99 15.74 -21.66
C LEU A 264 16.65 17.24 -21.74
N LYS A 265 15.72 17.59 -22.65
CA LYS A 265 15.38 18.99 -22.90
C LYS A 265 14.90 19.69 -21.62
N SER A 266 15.08 21.02 -21.59
CA SER A 266 14.58 21.91 -20.53
C SER A 266 15.25 21.77 -19.15
N GLY A 267 16.48 21.26 -19.10
CA GLY A 267 17.23 21.11 -17.85
C GLY A 267 16.77 19.91 -17.02
N LEU A 268 16.19 18.91 -17.67
CA LEU A 268 15.93 17.59 -17.10
C LEU A 268 17.15 16.72 -17.36
N VAL A 269 17.76 16.18 -16.31
CA VAL A 269 18.97 15.36 -16.42
C VAL A 269 18.74 14.03 -15.72
N VAL A 270 19.10 12.94 -16.38
CA VAL A 270 19.15 11.60 -15.78
C VAL A 270 20.60 11.21 -15.64
N THR A 271 20.96 10.74 -14.45
CA THR A 271 22.31 10.26 -14.15
C THR A 271 22.25 8.80 -13.73
N PHE A 272 23.11 7.98 -14.33
CA PHE A 272 23.27 6.55 -14.03
C PHE A 272 24.66 6.35 -13.46
N GLY A 273 24.76 5.77 -12.27
CA GLY A 273 26.03 5.58 -11.58
C GLY A 273 25.85 4.88 -10.25
N THR A 274 26.93 4.70 -9.50
CA THR A 274 26.85 4.24 -8.12
C THR A 274 26.28 5.32 -7.22
N GLU A 275 25.60 4.95 -6.13
CA GLU A 275 25.05 5.94 -5.19
C GLU A 275 26.14 6.90 -4.67
N HIS A 276 27.40 6.43 -4.54
CA HIS A 276 28.56 7.26 -4.24
C HIS A 276 28.78 8.36 -5.29
N GLN A 277 28.72 8.03 -6.58
CA GLN A 277 28.85 9.01 -7.66
C GLN A 277 27.68 10.00 -7.65
N LEU A 278 26.45 9.53 -7.44
CA LEU A 278 25.22 10.33 -7.55
C LEU A 278 25.05 11.33 -6.40
N ILE A 279 25.20 10.86 -5.16
CA ILE A 279 24.89 11.65 -3.94
C ILE A 279 26.02 11.66 -2.90
N GLY A 280 27.19 11.09 -3.21
CA GLY A 280 28.36 11.14 -2.33
C GLY A 280 28.28 10.23 -1.10
N ASN A 281 27.36 9.25 -1.09
CA ASN A 281 27.29 8.28 0.00
C ASN A 281 28.40 7.21 -0.13
N LYS A 282 28.50 6.25 0.79
CA LYS A 282 29.55 5.21 0.74
C LYS A 282 29.12 3.91 0.04
N LYS A 283 27.97 3.91 -0.63
CA LYS A 283 27.42 2.70 -1.26
C LYS A 283 27.85 2.66 -2.72
N GLU A 284 28.38 1.50 -3.13
CA GLU A 284 28.71 1.21 -4.54
C GLU A 284 27.54 0.55 -5.29
N GLN A 285 26.33 0.63 -4.75
CA GLN A 285 25.13 0.14 -5.41
C GLN A 285 24.83 1.01 -6.63
N TRP A 286 24.60 0.39 -7.79
CA TRP A 286 24.17 1.10 -8.98
C TRP A 286 22.75 1.63 -8.82
N ALA A 287 22.53 2.83 -9.35
CA ALA A 287 21.29 3.55 -9.21
C ALA A 287 21.07 4.56 -10.35
N ILE A 288 19.85 5.08 -10.38
CA ILE A 288 19.39 6.14 -11.25
C ILE A 288 19.09 7.37 -10.38
N ASN A 289 19.40 8.56 -10.87
CA ASN A 289 18.97 9.82 -10.28
C ASN A 289 18.35 10.71 -11.36
N VAL A 290 17.22 11.32 -11.04
CA VAL A 290 16.50 12.26 -11.91
C VAL A 290 16.60 13.64 -11.27
N LYS A 291 16.94 14.64 -12.09
CA LYS A 291 16.95 16.04 -11.67
C LYS A 291 16.21 16.89 -12.68
N ASP A 292 15.20 17.61 -12.21
CA ASP A 292 14.54 18.68 -12.95
C ASP A 292 14.61 20.00 -12.17
N ARG A 293 14.25 21.11 -12.82
CA ARG A 293 14.38 22.45 -12.22
C ARG A 293 13.51 22.63 -10.98
N GLU A 294 12.35 22.00 -10.95
CA GLU A 294 11.32 22.20 -9.92
C GLU A 294 11.22 21.01 -8.94
N ALA A 295 12.04 19.96 -9.12
CA ALA A 295 11.99 18.71 -8.35
C ALA A 295 10.57 18.12 -8.31
N THR A 296 9.99 17.94 -9.50
CA THR A 296 8.60 17.50 -9.69
C THR A 296 8.47 16.24 -10.55
N LEU A 297 9.56 15.74 -11.13
CA LEU A 297 9.59 14.56 -11.96
C LEU A 297 10.36 13.44 -11.28
N SER A 298 9.72 12.27 -11.20
CA SER A 298 10.29 11.02 -10.72
C SER A 298 10.79 10.15 -11.88
N TRP A 299 11.51 9.06 -11.58
CA TRP A 299 11.85 8.05 -12.59
C TRP A 299 10.62 7.50 -13.31
N PHE A 300 9.52 7.28 -12.57
CA PHE A 300 8.24 6.90 -13.15
C PHE A 300 7.76 7.89 -14.23
N ASP A 301 7.81 9.20 -13.96
CA ASP A 301 7.36 10.21 -14.93
C ASP A 301 8.17 10.13 -16.24
N LEU A 302 9.47 9.81 -16.16
CA LEU A 302 10.32 9.67 -17.34
C LEU A 302 10.00 8.43 -18.15
N LEU A 303 9.72 7.30 -17.49
CA LEU A 303 9.28 6.07 -18.15
C LEU A 303 7.96 6.25 -18.92
N PHE A 304 7.15 7.24 -18.56
CA PHE A 304 5.91 7.52 -19.31
C PHE A 304 6.13 8.56 -20.43
N ASN A 305 6.91 9.61 -20.19
CA ASN A 305 7.05 10.73 -21.12
C ASN A 305 8.03 10.47 -22.27
N TYR A 306 8.92 9.49 -22.14
CA TYR A 306 9.97 9.21 -23.12
C TYR A 306 9.93 7.76 -23.56
N ASP A 307 9.30 7.51 -24.70
CA ASP A 307 9.14 6.16 -25.27
C ASP A 307 10.48 5.41 -25.36
N PHE A 308 11.54 6.08 -25.83
CA PHE A 308 12.85 5.44 -25.95
C PHE A 308 13.46 5.04 -24.59
N ILE A 309 13.16 5.78 -23.52
CA ILE A 309 13.62 5.44 -22.16
C ILE A 309 12.80 4.27 -21.63
N ARG A 310 11.47 4.32 -21.83
CA ARG A 310 10.56 3.24 -21.43
C ARG A 310 10.97 1.92 -22.06
N ASP A 311 11.04 1.88 -23.38
CA ASP A 311 11.29 0.67 -24.15
C ASP A 311 12.67 0.10 -23.78
N TRP A 312 13.68 0.97 -23.67
CA TRP A 312 15.01 0.59 -23.17
C TRP A 312 14.97 -0.01 -21.76
N TYR A 313 14.26 0.63 -20.83
CA TYR A 313 14.20 0.19 -19.44
C TYR A 313 13.50 -1.17 -19.34
N LEU A 314 12.36 -1.34 -20.02
CA LEU A 314 11.61 -2.59 -20.04
C LEU A 314 12.39 -3.73 -20.72
N ASP A 315 13.08 -3.45 -21.83
CA ASP A 315 13.95 -4.44 -22.51
C ASP A 315 15.12 -4.92 -21.65
N ASN A 316 15.48 -4.17 -20.61
CA ASN A 316 16.60 -4.48 -19.70
C ASN A 316 16.13 -4.59 -18.23
N ILE A 317 14.84 -4.84 -17.99
CA ILE A 317 14.25 -4.83 -16.64
C ILE A 317 14.91 -5.82 -15.68
N ASN A 318 15.30 -7.00 -16.17
CA ASN A 318 16.00 -8.04 -15.39
C ASN A 318 17.36 -7.60 -14.80
N THR A 319 17.87 -6.43 -15.23
CA THR A 319 19.09 -5.82 -14.73
C THR A 319 18.81 -4.48 -14.05
N LEU A 320 17.86 -3.71 -14.59
CA LEU A 320 17.62 -2.31 -14.21
C LEU A 320 16.44 -2.11 -13.25
N GLU A 321 15.65 -3.14 -12.96
CA GLU A 321 14.50 -3.02 -12.08
C GLU A 321 14.87 -2.30 -10.79
N ILE A 322 14.06 -1.32 -10.38
CA ILE A 322 14.30 -0.60 -9.14
C ILE A 322 14.05 -1.53 -7.95
N GLN A 323 15.03 -1.60 -7.04
CA GLN A 323 14.95 -2.42 -5.84
C GLN A 323 13.74 -2.03 -5.00
N VAL A 324 13.01 -3.06 -4.57
CA VAL A 324 11.98 -2.98 -3.55
C VAL A 324 12.53 -3.51 -2.23
N ASP A 325 11.92 -3.11 -1.11
CA ASP A 325 12.31 -3.64 0.19
C ASP A 325 11.89 -5.11 0.32
N PRO A 326 12.84 -6.07 0.34
CA PRO A 326 12.55 -7.50 0.30
C PRO A 326 11.90 -8.02 1.59
N ARG A 327 11.82 -7.19 2.63
CA ARG A 327 11.09 -7.53 3.86
C ARG A 327 9.58 -7.44 3.69
N TYR A 328 9.12 -6.71 2.67
CA TYR A 328 7.70 -6.43 2.45
C TYR A 328 7.22 -6.92 1.09
N PHE A 329 8.09 -6.97 0.08
CA PHE A 329 7.75 -7.40 -1.28
C PHE A 329 8.66 -8.55 -1.71
N ASN A 330 8.11 -9.54 -2.42
CA ASN A 330 8.84 -10.71 -2.91
C ASN A 330 8.88 -10.76 -4.42
#